data_AF-A0A075B2R1-F1
#
_entry.id   AF-A0A075B2R1-F1
#
_cell.length_a   1.000
_cell.length_b   1.000
_cell.length_c   1.000
_cell.angle_alpha   90.00
_cell.angle_beta   90.00
_cell.angle_gamma   90.00
#
_symmetry.space_group_name_H-M   'P 1'
#
loop_
_entity.id
_entity.type
_entity.pdbx_description
1 polymer ?
#
loop_
_entity_poly.entity_id
_entity_poly.type
_entity_poly.pdbx_seq_one_letter_code
_entity_poly.pdbx_strand_id
1 'polypeptide(L)'
;MQSAIGLTRKLLRAGNSINFIMSFIRSYISIRDDLARYLAMAKSLSYASFLMYDLKLWLHGSGTVPIPNTISSVNRRAAWWWLMGLISSWLLCLHKYRLYAIKANMNTKAIDSKDPSLSEPAKKTAHHLTE
;
A
#
# COMPACT_ATOMS: atom_id res chain seq x y z
N MET A 1 -33.99 -4.61 -17.68
CA MET A 1 -32.79 -3.94 -18.23
C MET A 1 -31.87 -3.30 -17.17
N GLN A 2 -32.05 -3.52 -15.86
CA GLN A 2 -31.18 -2.94 -14.82
C GLN A 2 -29.81 -3.65 -14.66
N SER A 3 -29.67 -4.88 -15.18
CA SER A 3 -28.48 -5.72 -14.99
C SER A 3 -27.25 -5.25 -15.79
N ALA A 4 -27.44 -4.61 -16.94
CA ALA A 4 -26.36 -4.15 -17.81
C ALA A 4 -25.54 -3.01 -17.17
N ILE A 5 -26.20 -2.03 -16.57
CA ILE A 5 -25.55 -0.88 -15.93
C ILE A 5 -24.73 -1.30 -14.69
N GLY A 6 -25.18 -2.33 -13.97
CA GLY A 6 -24.44 -2.92 -12.85
C GLY A 6 -23.17 -3.66 -13.31
N LEU A 7 -23.24 -4.36 -14.44
CA LEU A 7 -22.11 -5.06 -15.05
C LEU A 7 -21.09 -4.08 -15.67
N THR A 8 -21.56 -3.00 -16.30
CA THR A 8 -20.69 -1.95 -16.85
C THR A 8 -19.89 -1.24 -15.75
N ARG A 9 -20.49 -0.95 -14.59
CA ARG A 9 -19.77 -0.34 -13.45
C ARG A 9 -18.65 -1.23 -12.91
N LYS A 10 -18.86 -2.56 -12.88
CA LYS A 10 -17.82 -3.52 -12.51
C LYS A 10 -16.69 -3.57 -13.54
N LEU A 11 -17.02 -3.49 -14.83
CA LEU A 11 -16.02 -3.43 -15.91
C LEU A 11 -15.19 -2.14 -15.88
N LEU A 12 -15.81 -0.98 -15.64
CA LEU A 12 -15.11 0.30 -15.49
C LEU A 12 -14.16 0.27 -14.28
N ARG A 13 -14.55 -0.40 -13.20
CA ARG A 13 -13.68 -0.64 -12.05
C ARG A 13 -12.50 -1.57 -12.37
N ALA A 14 -12.67 -2.51 -13.31
CA ALA A 14 -11.58 -3.34 -13.83
C ALA A 14 -10.58 -2.56 -14.70
N GLY A 15 -11.01 -1.49 -15.37
CA GLY A 15 -10.09 -0.57 -16.07
C GLY A 15 -9.09 0.09 -15.14
N ASN A 16 -9.50 0.44 -13.92
CA ASN A 16 -8.61 1.02 -12.90
C ASN A 16 -7.59 0.00 -12.35
N SER A 17 -7.83 -1.29 -12.54
CA SER A 17 -6.97 -2.39 -12.08
C SER A 17 -5.63 -2.44 -12.79
N ILE A 18 -5.63 -2.02 -14.04
CA ILE A 18 -4.43 -1.96 -14.88
C ILE A 18 -3.41 -0.98 -14.28
N ASN A 19 -3.88 0.09 -13.61
CA ASN A 19 -3.00 1.00 -12.87
C ASN A 19 -2.26 0.30 -11.72
N PHE A 20 -2.90 -0.66 -11.04
CA PHE A 20 -2.24 -1.42 -9.97
C PHE A 20 -1.19 -2.39 -10.51
N ILE A 21 -1.40 -2.96 -11.70
CA ILE A 21 -0.41 -3.82 -12.39
C ILE A 21 0.81 -2.98 -12.80
N MET A 22 0.59 -1.79 -13.39
CA MET A 22 1.69 -0.87 -13.70
C MET A 22 2.42 -0.40 -12.43
N SER A 23 1.69 -0.19 -11.33
CA SER A 23 2.26 0.19 -10.04
C SER A 23 3.11 -0.93 -9.41
N PHE A 24 2.72 -2.19 -9.61
CA PHE A 24 3.54 -3.36 -9.24
C PHE A 24 4.87 -3.36 -9.98
N ILE A 25 4.85 -3.20 -11.31
CA ILE A 25 6.04 -3.19 -12.15
C ILE A 25 6.97 -2.03 -11.76
N ARG A 26 6.41 -0.82 -11.55
CA ARG A 26 7.20 0.33 -11.08
C ARG A 26 7.81 0.11 -9.71
N SER A 27 7.07 -0.52 -8.79
CA SER A 27 7.58 -0.82 -7.44
C SER A 27 8.73 -1.83 -7.47
N TYR A 28 8.69 -2.80 -8.40
CA TYR A 28 9.77 -3.77 -8.59
C TYR A 28 11.07 -3.12 -9.11
N ILE A 29 10.95 -2.17 -10.05
CA ILE A 29 12.09 -1.53 -10.71
C ILE A 29 12.68 -0.38 -9.86
N SER A 30 11.83 0.40 -9.19
CA SER A 30 12.23 1.67 -8.57
C SER A 30 12.67 1.55 -7.11
N ILE A 31 12.29 0.49 -6.39
CA ILE A 31 12.58 0.37 -4.95
C ILE A 31 13.84 -0.47 -4.76
N ARG A 32 14.89 0.16 -4.23
CA ARG A 32 16.17 -0.48 -3.89
C ARG A 32 16.11 -1.29 -2.60
N ASP A 33 15.32 -0.85 -1.62
CA ASP A 33 15.15 -1.56 -0.34
C ASP A 33 14.34 -2.86 -0.53
N ASP A 34 14.97 -4.01 -0.26
CA ASP A 34 14.38 -5.32 -0.51
C ASP A 34 13.04 -5.52 0.22
N LEU A 35 12.98 -5.16 1.51
CA LEU A 35 11.78 -5.33 2.32
C LEU A 35 10.65 -4.39 1.87
N ALA A 36 10.96 -3.13 1.58
CA ALA A 36 9.97 -2.18 1.05
C ALA A 36 9.45 -2.60 -0.34
N ARG A 37 10.31 -3.21 -1.17
CA ARG A 37 9.97 -3.74 -2.49
C ARG A 37 8.99 -4.89 -2.37
N TYR A 38 9.28 -5.91 -1.55
CA TYR A 38 8.36 -7.04 -1.35
C TYR A 38 7.00 -6.61 -0.80
N LEU A 39 6.96 -5.67 0.15
CA LEU A 39 5.70 -5.16 0.70
C LEU A 39 4.90 -4.35 -0.32
N ALA A 40 5.56 -3.54 -1.15
CA ALA A 40 4.91 -2.81 -2.24
C ALA A 40 4.38 -3.76 -3.33
N MET A 41 5.13 -4.81 -3.65
CA MET A 41 4.72 -5.87 -4.57
C MET A 41 3.53 -6.65 -4.02
N ALA A 42 3.57 -7.10 -2.76
CA ALA A 42 2.50 -7.86 -2.12
C ALA A 42 1.18 -7.06 -2.01
N LYS A 43 1.28 -5.74 -1.72
CA LYS A 43 0.13 -4.82 -1.80
C LYS A 43 -0.49 -4.84 -3.19
N SER A 44 0.32 -4.59 -4.23
CA SER A 44 -0.17 -4.46 -5.60
C SER A 44 -0.70 -5.80 -6.15
N LEU A 45 -0.10 -6.93 -5.73
CA LEU A 45 -0.53 -8.28 -6.04
C LEU A 45 -1.87 -8.65 -5.38
N SER A 46 -2.10 -8.20 -4.15
CA SER A 46 -3.39 -8.38 -3.46
C SER A 46 -4.52 -7.64 -4.17
N TYR A 47 -4.26 -6.41 -4.63
CA TYR A 47 -5.23 -5.66 -5.44
C TYR A 47 -5.52 -6.35 -6.78
N ALA A 48 -4.50 -6.86 -7.46
CA ALA A 48 -4.67 -7.62 -8.70
C ALA A 48 -5.50 -8.90 -8.47
N SER A 49 -5.23 -9.62 -7.37
CA SER A 49 -5.95 -10.84 -7.01
C SER A 49 -7.43 -10.58 -6.71
N PHE A 50 -7.74 -9.53 -5.94
CA PHE A 50 -9.12 -9.09 -5.68
C PHE A 50 -9.88 -8.83 -6.98
N LEU A 51 -9.25 -8.15 -7.93
CA LEU A 51 -9.83 -7.83 -9.22
C LEU A 51 -9.99 -9.05 -10.14
N MET A 52 -9.11 -10.04 -10.03
CA MET A 52 -9.31 -11.34 -10.67
C MET A 52 -10.57 -12.05 -10.18
N TYR A 53 -10.88 -11.95 -8.87
CA TYR A 53 -12.11 -12.51 -8.33
C TYR A 53 -13.35 -11.70 -8.72
N ASP A 54 -13.26 -10.37 -8.77
CA ASP A 54 -14.35 -9.51 -9.27
C ASP A 54 -14.67 -9.79 -10.75
N LEU A 55 -13.65 -10.04 -11.57
CA LEU A 55 -13.80 -10.41 -12.98
C LEU A 55 -14.46 -11.79 -13.14
N LYS A 56 -14.07 -12.79 -12.32
CA LYS A 56 -14.73 -14.11 -12.30
C LYS A 56 -16.22 -13.98 -11.92
N LEU A 57 -16.52 -13.12 -10.95
CA LEU A 57 -17.90 -12.88 -10.51
C LEU A 57 -18.72 -12.13 -11.58
N TRP A 58 -18.10 -11.23 -12.33
CA TRP A 58 -18.69 -10.58 -13.50
C TRP A 58 -18.97 -11.59 -14.62
N LEU A 59 -18.01 -12.46 -14.94
CA LEU A 59 -18.14 -13.50 -15.98
C LEU A 59 -19.28 -14.48 -15.67
N HIS A 60 -19.48 -14.77 -14.38
CA HIS A 60 -20.64 -15.54 -13.94
C HIS A 60 -21.95 -14.78 -14.14
N GLY A 61 -21.99 -13.50 -13.77
CA GLY A 61 -23.17 -12.64 -13.91
C GLY A 61 -23.53 -12.30 -15.36
N SER A 62 -22.59 -12.38 -16.30
CA SER A 62 -22.83 -12.21 -17.74
C SER A 62 -23.39 -13.45 -18.42
N GLY A 63 -23.53 -14.59 -17.70
CA GLY A 63 -24.13 -15.82 -18.23
C GLY A 63 -23.23 -16.62 -19.19
N THR A 64 -21.98 -16.21 -19.40
CA THR A 64 -21.04 -16.88 -20.31
C THR A 64 -20.41 -18.13 -19.71
N VAL A 65 -20.32 -18.23 -18.37
CA VAL A 65 -19.84 -19.44 -17.67
C VAL A 65 -20.70 -19.68 -16.41
N PRO A 66 -21.47 -20.79 -16.34
CA PRO A 66 -22.13 -21.17 -15.09
C PRO A 66 -21.07 -21.64 -14.09
N ILE A 67 -20.87 -20.88 -13.01
CA ILE A 67 -20.03 -21.27 -11.88
C ILE A 67 -20.96 -21.93 -10.86
N PRO A 68 -20.95 -23.27 -10.70
CA PRO A 68 -21.83 -23.93 -9.75
C PRO A 68 -21.42 -23.58 -8.31
N ASN A 69 -22.36 -23.05 -7.52
CA ASN A 69 -22.37 -22.97 -6.03
C ASN A 69 -21.15 -22.40 -5.29
N THR A 70 -20.17 -21.80 -5.97
CA THR A 70 -18.84 -21.50 -5.39
C THR A 70 -18.62 -20.00 -5.13
N ILE A 71 -19.65 -19.16 -5.29
CA ILE A 71 -19.57 -17.69 -5.10
C ILE A 71 -19.10 -17.31 -3.69
N SER A 72 -19.60 -18.01 -2.67
CA SER A 72 -19.24 -17.79 -1.27
C SER A 72 -17.74 -18.01 -1.01
N SER A 73 -17.18 -19.11 -1.52
CA SER A 73 -15.76 -19.43 -1.31
C SER A 73 -14.84 -18.53 -2.14
N VAL A 74 -15.28 -18.08 -3.32
CA VAL A 74 -14.62 -17.05 -4.12
C VAL A 74 -14.55 -15.72 -3.36
N ASN A 75 -15.66 -15.27 -2.79
CA ASN A 75 -15.71 -14.05 -1.98
C ASN A 75 -14.83 -14.17 -0.73
N ARG A 76 -14.83 -15.33 -0.06
CA ARG A 76 -13.99 -15.58 1.11
C ARG A 76 -12.50 -15.49 0.75
N ARG A 77 -12.08 -16.10 -0.37
CA ARG A 77 -10.71 -15.99 -0.87
C ARG A 77 -10.38 -14.53 -1.22
N ALA A 78 -11.26 -13.83 -1.92
CA ALA A 78 -11.08 -12.42 -2.25
C ALA A 78 -10.88 -11.55 -1.00
N ALA A 79 -11.64 -11.80 0.08
CA ALA A 79 -11.49 -11.11 1.36
C ALA A 79 -10.12 -11.37 2.03
N TRP A 80 -9.63 -12.61 1.98
CA TRP A 80 -8.28 -12.94 2.48
C TRP A 80 -7.18 -12.24 1.69
N TRP A 81 -7.30 -12.22 0.35
CA TRP A 81 -6.36 -11.49 -0.51
C TRP A 81 -6.42 -9.98 -0.24
N TRP A 82 -7.61 -9.43 -0.04
CA TRP A 82 -7.78 -8.02 0.32
C TRP A 82 -7.12 -7.70 1.68
N LEU A 83 -7.32 -8.55 2.68
CA LEU A 83 -6.75 -8.38 4.02
C LEU A 83 -5.21 -8.49 4.01
N MET A 84 -4.64 -9.40 3.21
CA MET A 84 -3.19 -9.46 2.98
C MET A 84 -2.65 -8.15 2.38
N GLY A 85 -3.39 -7.55 1.43
CA GLY A 85 -3.04 -6.26 0.85
C GLY A 85 -3.04 -5.13 1.88
N LEU A 86 -4.01 -5.13 2.79
CA LEU A 86 -4.09 -4.16 3.89
C LEU A 86 -2.92 -4.31 4.87
N ILE A 87 -2.63 -5.54 5.31
CA ILE A 87 -1.51 -5.82 6.21
C ILE A 87 -0.20 -5.35 5.57
N SER A 88 0.05 -5.72 4.31
CA SER A 88 1.25 -5.32 3.59
C SER A 88 1.35 -3.80 3.45
N SER A 89 0.24 -3.11 3.19
CA SER A 89 0.19 -1.66 3.11
C SER A 89 0.47 -0.99 4.46
N TRP A 90 -0.03 -1.57 5.55
CA TRP A 90 0.20 -1.06 6.90
C TRP A 90 1.67 -1.23 7.31
N LEU A 91 2.25 -2.41 7.10
CA LEU A 91 3.68 -2.64 7.35
C LEU A 91 4.56 -1.71 6.50
N LEU A 92 4.19 -1.44 5.25
CA LEU A 92 4.96 -0.54 4.38
C LEU A 92 4.94 0.90 4.91
N CYS A 93 3.78 1.35 5.39
CA CYS A 93 3.64 2.67 6.00
C CYS A 93 4.51 2.78 7.26
N LEU A 94 4.47 1.78 8.13
CA LEU A 94 5.29 1.71 9.33
C LEU A 94 6.80 1.73 9.00
N HIS A 95 7.22 0.95 8.00
CA HIS A 95 8.61 0.92 7.56
C HIS A 95 9.07 2.28 7.04
N LYS A 96 8.27 2.93 6.18
CA LYS A 96 8.55 4.29 5.69
C LYS A 96 8.63 5.29 6.84
N TYR A 97 7.71 5.23 7.80
CA TYR A 97 7.73 6.11 8.97
C TYR A 97 9.03 6.00 9.76
N ARG A 98 9.52 4.76 9.99
CA ARG A 98 10.83 4.55 10.64
C ARG A 98 11.98 5.15 9.85
N LEU A 99 12.00 4.98 8.53
CA LEU A 99 13.01 5.60 7.64
C LEU A 99 12.96 7.14 7.70
N TYR A 100 11.77 7.73 7.74
CA TYR A 100 11.62 9.18 7.87
C TYR A 100 12.14 9.69 9.21
N ALA A 101 11.83 9.01 10.32
CA ALA A 101 12.35 9.37 11.64
C ALA A 101 13.88 9.32 11.71
N ILE A 102 14.50 8.29 11.13
CA ILE A 102 15.97 8.17 11.07
C ILE A 102 16.57 9.32 10.24
N LYS A 103 15.98 9.64 9.08
CA LYS A 103 16.45 10.75 8.24
C LYS A 103 16.30 12.11 8.92
N ALA A 104 15.20 12.35 9.64
CA ALA A 104 15.00 13.58 10.40
C ALA A 104 16.11 13.75 11.46
N ASN A 105 16.40 12.70 12.22
CA ASN A 105 17.47 12.74 13.23
C ASN A 105 18.86 12.98 12.63
N MET A 106 19.16 12.41 11.45
CA MET A 106 20.43 12.66 10.76
C MET A 106 20.55 14.09 10.26
N ASN A 107 19.47 14.67 9.73
CA ASN A 107 19.46 16.06 9.30
C ASN A 107 19.68 17.01 10.47
N THR A 108 19.04 16.77 11.62
CA THR A 108 19.27 17.57 12.83
C THR A 108 20.71 17.49 13.31
N LYS A 109 21.32 16.29 13.30
CA LYS A 109 22.75 16.12 13.64
C LYS A 109 23.69 16.80 12.64
N ALA A 110 23.36 16.75 11.35
CA ALA A 110 24.14 17.40 10.31
C ALA A 110 24.08 18.94 10.44
N ILE A 111 22.92 19.49 10.81
CA ILE A 111 22.74 20.92 11.08
C ILE A 111 23.54 21.34 12.32
N ASP A 112 23.44 20.59 13.43
CA ASP A 112 24.21 20.83 14.66
C ASP A 112 25.73 20.75 14.42
N SER A 113 26.19 19.86 13.54
CA SER A 113 27.61 19.78 13.16
C SER A 113 28.10 20.91 12.26
N LYS A 114 27.18 21.57 11.54
CA LYS A 114 27.52 22.60 10.54
C LYS A 114 27.50 24.01 11.14
N ASP A 115 26.67 24.25 12.14
CA ASP A 115 26.57 25.51 12.88
C ASP A 115 26.59 25.25 14.41
N PRO A 116 27.78 24.99 15.01
CA PRO A 116 27.90 24.70 16.45
C PRO A 116 27.55 25.89 17.38
N SER A 117 27.29 27.09 16.84
CA SER A 117 26.89 28.28 17.60
C SER A 117 25.40 28.34 17.96
N LEU A 118 24.57 27.46 17.38
CA LEU A 118 23.11 27.38 17.66
C LEU A 118 22.75 26.39 18.78
N SER A 119 23.66 25.50 19.17
CA SER A 119 23.43 24.51 20.25
C SER A 119 23.86 24.98 21.64
N GLU A 120 24.65 26.05 21.76
CA GLU A 120 24.99 26.70 23.03
C GLU A 120 23.79 27.31 23.80
N PRO A 121 22.84 28.04 23.17
CA PRO A 121 21.73 28.64 23.92
C PRO A 121 20.75 27.59 24.46
N ALA A 122 20.52 26.46 23.76
CA ALA A 122 19.59 25.43 24.21
C ALA A 122 20.11 24.64 25.43
N LYS A 123 21.43 24.40 25.52
CA LYS A 123 22.06 23.75 26.67
C LYS A 123 22.06 24.63 27.92
N LYS A 124 22.19 25.94 27.74
CA LYS A 124 22.22 26.92 28.84
C LYS A 124 20.85 27.10 29.49
N THR A 125 19.77 27.06 28.70
CA THR A 125 18.39 27.15 29.22
C THR A 125 17.96 25.88 29.97
N ALA A 126 18.43 24.70 29.54
CA ALA A 126 18.13 23.44 30.23
C ALA A 126 18.80 23.34 31.62
N HIS A 127 19.98 23.95 31.80
CA HIS A 127 20.72 23.91 33.06
C HIS A 127 20.19 24.89 34.12
N HIS A 128 19.43 25.92 33.72
CA HIS A 128 18.86 26.94 34.60
C HIS A 128 17.47 26.56 35.15
N LEU A 129 16.85 25.47 34.67
CA LEU A 129 15.54 24.98 35.12
C LEU A 129 15.65 23.83 36.14
N THR A 130 16.87 23.47 36.54
CA THR A 130 17.18 22.39 37.49
C THR A 130 17.83 22.88 38.79
N GLU A 131 17.90 24.20 39.02
CA GLU A 131 18.31 24.82 40.29
C GLU A 131 17.10 25.43 41.02
#